data_AF-C4G9C8-F1
#
_entry.id   AF-C4G9C8-F1
#
_cell.length_a   1.000
_cell.length_b   1.000
_cell.length_c   1.000
_cell.angle_alpha   90.00
_cell.angle_beta   90.00
_cell.angle_gamma   90.00
#
_symmetry.space_group_name_H-M   'P 1'
#
loop_
_entity.id
_entity.type
_entity.pdbx_description
1 polymer ?
#
loop_
_entity_poly.entity_id
_entity_poly.type
_entity_poly.pdbx_seq_one_letter_code
_entity_poly.pdbx_strand_id
1 'polypeptide(L)'
;MGKITLYHGTPNKVVTPTYGLGDLKDVVENQGKLFDFVAQTYPDKDTKDFIQTYMLSKTRKSIDEAKAYVNTMDARALWDYFIETENYVLKSGKAMKGFMPDWLGEFYAYYQWYFNMPSAEVVKKVPIDFLMKAYYGLHDLDLDLAVKKVGETE
;
A
#
# COMPACT_ATOMS: atom_id res chain seq x y z
N MET A 1 7.25 14.47 18.88
CA MET A 1 6.24 13.60 18.25
C MET A 1 4.90 13.81 18.94
N GLY A 2 4.00 14.57 18.32
CA GLY A 2 2.68 14.88 18.88
C GLY A 2 1.74 13.68 18.75
N LYS A 3 1.04 13.33 19.83
CA LYS A 3 -0.05 12.36 19.80
C LYS A 3 -1.25 13.02 19.13
N ILE A 4 -1.68 12.50 17.98
CA ILE A 4 -2.94 12.91 17.35
C ILE A 4 -4.01 11.93 17.83
N THR A 5 -4.97 12.41 18.62
CA THR A 5 -6.16 11.64 18.99
C THR A 5 -7.16 11.74 17.84
N LEU A 6 -7.25 10.70 17.01
CA LEU A 6 -8.28 10.62 15.97
C LEU A 6 -9.54 10.01 16.58
N TYR A 7 -10.59 10.82 16.75
CA TYR A 7 -11.90 10.37 17.23
C TYR A 7 -12.72 9.80 16.06
N HIS A 8 -12.57 8.51 15.73
CA HIS A 8 -13.41 7.87 14.73
C HIS A 8 -13.84 6.46 15.17
N GLY A 9 -15.07 6.35 15.67
CA GLY A 9 -15.96 5.20 15.50
C GLY A 9 -15.71 3.89 16.28
N THR A 10 -14.57 3.68 16.92
CA THR A 10 -14.34 2.50 17.79
C THR A 10 -13.78 2.92 19.15
N PRO A 11 -14.11 2.21 20.25
CA PRO A 11 -13.84 2.69 21.60
C PRO A 11 -12.34 2.76 21.87
N ASN A 12 -11.85 3.97 22.14
CA ASN A 12 -10.61 4.29 22.85
C ASN A 12 -9.40 3.39 22.54
N LYS A 13 -8.97 3.30 21.28
CA LYS A 13 -7.56 3.05 20.99
C LYS A 13 -6.88 4.38 20.71
N VAL A 14 -5.96 4.79 21.60
CA VAL A 14 -4.97 5.81 21.25
C VAL A 14 -4.00 5.14 20.29
N VAL A 15 -4.32 5.21 19.00
CA VAL A 15 -3.48 4.68 17.94
C VAL A 15 -2.53 5.80 17.52
N THR A 16 -1.22 5.60 17.68
CA THR A 16 -0.25 6.42 16.98
C THR A 16 -0.26 5.93 15.53
N PRO A 17 -0.74 6.73 14.56
CA PRO A 17 -0.74 6.30 13.18
C PRO A 17 0.69 6.06 12.71
N THR A 18 0.83 5.13 11.77
CA THR A 18 2.12 4.67 11.24
C THR A 18 2.98 5.83 10.74
N TYR A 19 2.36 6.88 10.18
CA TYR A 19 2.95 8.18 9.85
C TYR A 19 1.88 9.27 9.98
N GLY A 20 2.30 10.54 10.03
CA GLY A 20 1.40 11.67 10.28
C GLY A 20 0.44 11.94 9.11
N LEU A 21 -0.62 12.72 9.36
CA LEU A 21 -1.60 13.12 8.32
C LEU A 21 -0.95 13.88 7.14
N GLY A 22 0.14 14.61 7.38
CA GLY A 22 0.86 15.33 6.33
C GLY A 22 1.57 14.40 5.34
N ASP A 23 2.10 13.27 5.82
CA ASP A 23 2.83 12.30 4.98
C ASP A 23 1.89 11.25 4.36
N LEU A 24 0.67 11.11 4.89
CA LEU A 24 -0.28 10.08 4.47
C LEU A 24 -0.59 10.15 2.98
N LYS A 25 -0.90 11.35 2.49
CA LYS A 25 -1.25 11.53 1.08
C LYS A 25 -0.11 11.07 0.18
N ASP A 26 1.11 11.51 0.48
CA ASP A 26 2.29 11.21 -0.34
C ASP A 26 2.61 9.72 -0.32
N VAL A 27 2.53 9.06 0.84
CA VAL A 27 2.75 7.61 0.93
C VAL A 27 1.69 6.82 0.15
N VAL A 28 0.42 7.21 0.25
CA VAL A 28 -0.69 6.56 -0.47
C VAL A 28 -0.52 6.73 -1.98
N GLU A 29 -0.36 7.98 -2.43
CA GLU A 29 -0.23 8.33 -3.84
C GLU A 29 1.03 7.71 -4.47
N ASN A 30 2.18 7.75 -3.78
CA ASN A 30 3.42 7.19 -4.32
C ASN A 30 3.42 5.66 -4.33
N GLN A 31 2.75 5.00 -3.38
CA GLN A 31 2.59 3.53 -3.44
C GLN A 31 1.70 3.10 -4.60
N GLY A 32 0.58 3.81 -4.83
CA GLY A 32 -0.26 3.59 -6.01
C GLY A 32 0.53 3.74 -7.30
N LYS A 33 1.16 4.90 -7.49
CA LYS A 33 1.99 5.19 -8.66
C LYS A 33 3.14 4.19 -8.84
N LEU A 34 3.74 3.69 -7.77
CA LEU A 34 4.77 2.64 -7.85
C LEU A 34 4.20 1.36 -8.46
N PHE A 35 3.02 0.94 -8.01
CA PHE A 35 2.40 -0.30 -8.50
C PHE A 35 2.00 -0.18 -9.96
N ASP A 36 1.44 0.98 -10.33
CA ASP A 36 1.11 1.33 -11.71
C ASP A 36 2.35 1.39 -12.60
N PHE A 37 3.41 2.07 -12.14
CA PHE A 37 4.69 2.15 -12.83
C PHE A 37 5.26 0.77 -13.16
N VAL A 38 5.28 -0.16 -12.19
CA VAL A 38 5.80 -1.52 -12.41
C VAL A 38 4.93 -2.28 -13.40
N ALA A 39 3.60 -2.21 -13.27
CA ALA A 39 2.67 -2.89 -14.17
C ALA A 39 2.78 -2.40 -15.63
N GLN A 40 2.89 -1.08 -15.83
CA GLN A 40 2.97 -0.49 -17.17
C GLN A 40 4.35 -0.66 -17.82
N THR A 41 5.43 -0.57 -17.05
CA THR A 41 6.79 -0.67 -17.57
C THR A 41 7.16 -2.10 -17.94
N TYR A 42 6.60 -3.09 -17.23
CA TYR A 42 6.98 -4.49 -17.34
C TYR A 42 5.76 -5.39 -17.65
N PRO A 43 5.17 -5.28 -18.86
CA PRO A 43 3.92 -5.96 -19.20
C PRO A 43 4.00 -7.49 -19.20
N ASP A 44 5.22 -8.04 -19.34
CA ASP A 44 5.52 -9.47 -19.33
C ASP A 44 5.92 -10.01 -17.93
N LYS A 45 5.81 -9.19 -16.88
CA LYS A 45 6.19 -9.53 -15.51
C LYS A 45 4.98 -9.64 -14.59
N ASP A 46 5.13 -10.44 -13.54
CA ASP A 46 4.07 -10.70 -12.56
C ASP A 46 3.93 -9.53 -11.56
N THR A 47 2.98 -8.63 -11.81
CA THR A 47 2.69 -7.52 -10.89
C THR A 47 2.24 -8.01 -9.51
N LYS A 48 1.54 -9.14 -9.43
CA LYS A 48 1.05 -9.66 -8.15
C LYS A 48 2.21 -10.15 -7.28
N ASP A 49 3.17 -10.86 -7.88
CA ASP A 49 4.40 -11.24 -7.18
C ASP A 49 5.15 -10.01 -6.67
N PHE A 50 5.32 -8.99 -7.51
CA PHE A 50 5.92 -7.73 -7.11
C PHE A 50 5.21 -7.10 -5.91
N ILE A 51 3.88 -6.91 -5.96
CA ILE A 51 3.10 -6.32 -4.85
C ILE A 51 3.28 -7.15 -3.58
N GLN A 52 3.20 -8.48 -3.69
CA GLN A 52 3.36 -9.38 -2.55
C GLN A 52 4.75 -9.25 -1.92
N THR A 53 5.81 -9.22 -2.74
CA THR A 53 7.18 -9.08 -2.27
C THR A 53 7.44 -7.69 -1.68
N TYR A 54 6.95 -6.64 -2.34
CA TYR A 54 7.07 -5.27 -1.87
C TYR A 54 6.40 -5.09 -0.51
N MET A 55 5.17 -5.55 -0.33
CA MET A 55 4.45 -5.46 0.95
C MET A 55 5.11 -6.25 2.10
N LEU A 56 5.98 -7.21 1.78
CA LEU A 56 6.76 -7.99 2.76
C LEU A 56 8.22 -7.51 2.93
N SER A 57 8.61 -6.45 2.21
CA SER A 57 10.00 -6.01 2.09
C SER A 57 10.49 -5.14 3.26
N LYS A 58 11.80 -4.99 3.39
CA LYS A 58 12.44 -4.02 4.30
C LYS A 58 12.19 -2.58 3.84
N THR A 59 12.09 -2.36 2.53
CA THR A 59 11.66 -1.07 1.98
C THR A 59 10.31 -0.67 2.53
N ARG A 60 9.31 -1.56 2.42
CA ARG A 60 7.97 -1.24 2.89
C ARG A 60 7.87 -1.17 4.42
N LYS A 61 8.63 -2.02 5.12
CA LYS A 61 8.80 -1.92 6.57
C LYS A 61 9.41 -0.58 7.00
N SER A 62 10.31 0.00 6.21
CA SER A 62 10.87 1.33 6.52
C SER A 62 9.82 2.44 6.44
N ILE A 63 8.81 2.28 5.58
CA ILE A 63 7.64 3.15 5.54
C ILE A 63 6.71 2.88 6.74
N ASP A 64 6.53 1.62 7.13
CA ASP A 64 5.81 1.25 8.37
C ASP A 64 6.46 1.89 9.62
N GLU A 65 7.78 2.08 9.61
CA GLU A 65 8.55 2.68 10.69
C GLU A 65 8.71 4.22 10.56
N ALA A 66 8.00 4.85 9.62
CA ALA A 66 8.06 6.28 9.33
C ALA A 66 9.47 6.85 9.08
N LYS A 67 10.34 6.11 8.40
CA LYS A 67 11.68 6.61 8.08
C LYS A 67 11.57 7.74 7.06
N ALA A 68 11.82 8.98 7.51
CA ALA A 68 11.61 10.21 6.74
C ALA A 68 12.19 10.16 5.30
N TYR A 69 13.37 9.57 5.12
CA TYR A 69 14.00 9.46 3.81
C TYR A 69 13.21 8.58 2.83
N VAL A 70 12.62 7.47 3.28
CA VAL A 70 11.87 6.55 2.41
C VAL A 70 10.43 7.04 2.21
N ASN A 71 9.83 7.64 3.23
CA ASN A 71 8.46 8.16 3.18
C ASN A 71 8.27 9.30 2.17
N THR A 72 9.34 10.00 1.82
CA THR A 72 9.31 11.16 0.92
C THR A 72 9.72 10.82 -0.52
N MET A 73 10.05 9.55 -0.79
CA MET A 73 10.41 9.10 -2.13
C MET A 73 9.18 9.10 -3.04
N ASP A 74 9.34 9.66 -4.24
CA ASP A 74 8.39 9.43 -5.32
C ASP A 74 8.42 7.97 -5.79
N ALA A 75 7.45 7.58 -6.61
CA ALA A 75 7.32 6.22 -7.12
C ALA A 75 8.58 5.68 -7.80
N ARG A 76 9.36 6.53 -8.49
CA ARG A 76 10.54 6.08 -9.22
C ARG A 76 11.73 5.88 -8.29
N ALA A 77 11.98 6.83 -7.40
CA ALA A 77 13.00 6.70 -6.37
C ALA A 77 12.71 5.51 -5.45
N LEU A 78 11.44 5.28 -5.12
CA LEU A 78 11.00 4.16 -4.29
C LEU A 78 11.18 2.81 -5.00
N TRP A 79 10.97 2.75 -6.31
CA TRP A 79 11.29 1.58 -7.12
C TRP A 79 12.78 1.26 -7.10
N ASP A 80 13.63 2.25 -7.41
CA ASP A 80 15.07 2.06 -7.47
C ASP A 80 15.61 1.63 -6.09
N TYR A 81 15.14 2.29 -5.02
CA TYR A 81 15.46 1.92 -3.64
C TYR A 81 15.02 0.49 -3.27
N PHE A 82 13.83 0.06 -3.70
CA PHE A 82 13.33 -1.30 -3.47
C PHE A 82 14.19 -2.35 -4.18
N ILE A 83 14.55 -2.14 -5.44
CA ILE A 83 15.38 -3.07 -6.21
C ILE A 83 16.76 -3.23 -5.57
N GLU A 84 17.39 -2.13 -5.17
CA GLU A 84 18.70 -2.14 -4.52
C GLU A 84 18.65 -2.80 -3.12
N THR A 85 17.63 -2.45 -2.32
CA THR A 85 17.53 -2.92 -0.92
C THR A 85 17.20 -4.42 -0.85
N GLU A 86 16.35 -4.90 -1.75
CA GLU A 86 15.90 -6.30 -1.73
C GLU A 86 16.66 -7.20 -2.69
N ASN A 87 17.48 -6.65 -3.58
CA ASN A 87 18.03 -7.37 -4.74
C ASN A 87 16.92 -8.07 -5.53
N TYR A 88 15.77 -7.40 -5.67
CA TYR A 88 14.58 -8.00 -6.27
C TYR A 88 14.73 -8.12 -7.79
N VAL A 89 14.29 -9.25 -8.32
CA VAL A 89 14.22 -9.51 -9.76
C VAL A 89 12.78 -9.87 -10.10
N LEU A 90 12.19 -9.11 -11.02
CA LEU A 90 10.83 -9.34 -11.49
C LEU A 90 10.69 -10.75 -12.09
N LYS A 91 9.66 -11.47 -11.65
CA LYS A 91 9.32 -12.78 -12.20
C LYS A 91 8.55 -12.62 -13.51
N SER A 92 8.81 -13.53 -14.46
CA SER A 92 8.02 -13.64 -15.68
C SER A 92 6.57 -13.97 -15.34
N GLY A 93 5.62 -13.31 -16.00
CA GLY A 93 4.21 -13.47 -15.71
C GLY A 93 3.34 -12.55 -16.57
N LYS A 94 2.29 -12.00 -15.97
CA LYS A 94 1.40 -11.04 -16.63
C LYS A 94 1.21 -9.83 -15.73
N ALA A 95 1.31 -8.65 -16.34
CA ALA A 95 1.00 -7.43 -15.63
C ALA A 95 -0.50 -7.33 -15.32
N MET A 96 -0.81 -6.72 -14.16
CA MET A 96 -2.14 -6.19 -13.90
C MET A 96 -2.44 -5.05 -14.90
N LYS A 97 -3.72 -4.82 -15.19
CA LYS A 97 -4.15 -3.91 -16.27
C LYS A 97 -5.02 -2.77 -15.76
N GLY A 98 -5.09 -1.70 -16.56
CA GLY A 98 -5.91 -0.54 -16.26
C GLY A 98 -5.44 0.18 -14.99
N PHE A 99 -6.38 0.76 -14.25
CA PHE A 99 -6.12 1.50 -13.01
C PHE A 99 -6.06 0.62 -11.76
N MET A 100 -6.20 -0.70 -11.91
CA MET A 100 -6.16 -1.64 -10.78
C MET A 100 -4.85 -1.59 -9.98
N PRO A 101 -3.65 -1.54 -10.59
CA PRO A 101 -2.40 -1.53 -9.82
C PRO A 101 -2.30 -0.29 -8.92
N ASP A 102 -2.61 0.89 -9.48
CA ASP A 102 -2.60 2.17 -8.77
C ASP A 102 -3.51 2.12 -7.55
N TRP A 103 -4.78 1.79 -7.77
CA TRP A 103 -5.78 1.71 -6.71
C TRP A 103 -5.45 0.66 -5.65
N LEU A 104 -4.91 -0.51 -6.01
CA LEU A 104 -4.44 -1.52 -5.05
C LEU A 104 -3.33 -0.95 -4.16
N GLY A 105 -2.40 -0.19 -4.74
CA GLY A 105 -1.32 0.46 -4.00
C GLY A 105 -1.84 1.49 -3.02
N GLU A 106 -2.73 2.37 -3.46
CA GLU A 106 -3.37 3.35 -2.58
C GLU A 106 -4.16 2.67 -1.44
N PHE A 107 -4.97 1.65 -1.79
CA PHE A 107 -5.76 0.88 -0.85
C PHE A 107 -4.89 0.27 0.25
N TYR A 108 -3.81 -0.42 -0.12
CA TYR A 108 -2.95 -1.08 0.86
C TYR A 108 -2.25 -0.08 1.80
N ALA A 109 -1.79 1.06 1.27
CA ALA A 109 -1.17 2.09 2.08
C ALA A 109 -2.18 2.72 3.06
N TYR A 110 -3.38 3.06 2.56
CA TYR A 110 -4.42 3.66 3.39
C TYR A 110 -4.94 2.66 4.44
N TYR A 111 -5.13 1.39 4.07
CA TYR A 111 -5.54 0.34 5.01
C TYR A 111 -4.54 0.17 6.16
N GLN A 112 -3.24 0.11 5.84
CA GLN A 112 -2.17 0.06 6.83
C GLN A 112 -2.27 1.24 7.80
N TRP A 113 -2.45 2.46 7.28
CA TRP A 113 -2.53 3.66 8.10
C TRP A 113 -3.80 3.67 8.96
N TYR A 114 -4.96 3.38 8.36
CA TYR A 114 -6.27 3.42 9.01
C TYR A 114 -6.38 2.41 10.16
N PHE A 115 -5.95 1.17 9.94
CA PHE A 115 -5.97 0.12 10.96
C PHE A 115 -4.69 0.06 11.80
N ASN A 116 -3.69 0.89 11.50
CA ASN A 116 -2.35 0.88 12.09
C ASN A 116 -1.77 -0.54 12.19
N MET A 117 -1.72 -1.21 11.05
CA MET A 117 -1.32 -2.60 10.90
C MET A 117 -0.09 -2.67 9.99
N PRO A 118 0.99 -3.38 10.34
CA PRO A 118 2.16 -3.52 9.47
C PRO A 118 1.77 -3.96 8.05
N SER A 119 2.41 -3.39 7.03
CA SER A 119 2.15 -3.72 5.62
C SER A 119 2.15 -5.24 5.35
N ALA A 120 3.09 -5.96 5.98
CA ALA A 120 3.22 -7.41 5.89
C ALA A 120 2.04 -8.19 6.51
N GLU A 121 1.32 -7.61 7.47
CA GLU A 121 0.09 -8.16 8.02
C GLU A 121 -1.12 -7.78 7.16
N VAL A 122 -1.16 -6.56 6.63
CA VAL A 122 -2.23 -6.10 5.74
C VAL A 122 -2.35 -7.00 4.51
N VAL A 123 -1.25 -7.28 3.81
CA VAL A 123 -1.30 -8.12 2.59
C VAL A 123 -1.67 -9.58 2.88
N LYS A 124 -1.53 -10.04 4.13
CA LYS A 124 -2.00 -11.35 4.58
C LYS A 124 -3.49 -11.33 4.93
N LYS A 125 -3.94 -10.27 5.62
CA LYS A 125 -5.35 -10.09 6.02
C LYS A 125 -6.25 -9.81 4.82
N VAL A 126 -5.76 -9.02 3.87
CA VAL A 126 -6.45 -8.71 2.61
C VAL A 126 -5.61 -9.25 1.45
N PRO A 127 -5.77 -10.54 1.08
CA PRO A 127 -4.98 -11.15 0.00
C PRO A 127 -5.20 -10.44 -1.34
N ILE A 128 -4.15 -10.35 -2.16
CA ILE A 128 -4.18 -9.63 -3.44
C ILE A 128 -5.28 -10.19 -4.36
N ASP A 129 -5.46 -11.51 -4.42
CA ASP A 129 -6.52 -12.13 -5.26
C ASP A 129 -7.93 -11.74 -4.82
N PHE A 130 -8.13 -11.56 -3.51
CA PHE A 130 -9.42 -11.08 -2.99
C PHE A 130 -9.62 -9.63 -3.42
N LEU A 131 -8.62 -8.77 -3.22
CA LEU A 131 -8.73 -7.34 -3.52
C LEU A 131 -8.89 -7.08 -5.02
N MET A 132 -8.21 -7.85 -5.88
CA MET A 132 -8.40 -7.80 -7.34
C MET A 132 -9.83 -8.13 -7.77
N LYS A 133 -10.49 -9.08 -7.10
CA LYS A 133 -11.90 -9.42 -7.38
C LYS A 133 -12.83 -8.33 -6.85
N ALA A 134 -12.55 -7.82 -5.66
CA ALA A 134 -13.35 -6.79 -5.00
C ALA A 134 -13.24 -5.42 -5.70
N TYR A 135 -12.12 -5.14 -6.38
CA TYR A 135 -11.84 -3.90 -7.13
C TYR A 135 -13.05 -3.40 -7.93
N TYR A 136 -13.68 -4.28 -8.71
CA TYR A 136 -14.81 -3.90 -9.57
C TYR A 136 -16.03 -3.34 -8.82
N GLY A 137 -16.20 -3.68 -7.53
CA GLY A 137 -17.27 -3.14 -6.68
C GLY A 137 -16.81 -2.09 -5.66
N LEU A 138 -15.50 -1.79 -5.61
CA LEU A 138 -14.91 -0.88 -4.61
C LEU A 138 -14.26 0.36 -5.22
N HIS A 139 -13.74 0.30 -6.45
CA HIS A 139 -12.92 1.37 -7.00
C HIS A 139 -13.68 2.67 -7.32
N ASP A 140 -15.00 2.61 -7.46
CA ASP A 140 -15.87 3.79 -7.62
C ASP A 140 -16.19 4.48 -6.27
N LEU A 141 -15.83 3.87 -5.14
CA LEU A 141 -16.04 4.44 -3.82
C LEU A 141 -14.86 5.34 -3.44
N ASP A 142 -15.11 6.29 -2.54
CA ASP A 142 -14.03 6.96 -1.83
C ASP A 142 -13.13 5.93 -1.13
N LEU A 143 -11.81 6.12 -1.20
CA LEU A 143 -10.82 5.18 -0.68
C LEU A 143 -11.05 4.81 0.78
N ASP A 144 -11.40 5.79 1.62
CA ASP A 144 -11.76 5.60 3.03
C ASP A 144 -12.95 4.65 3.21
N LEU A 145 -13.99 4.80 2.38
CA LEU A 145 -15.17 3.94 2.43
C LEU A 145 -14.84 2.51 1.97
N ALA A 146 -14.05 2.37 0.92
CA ALA A 146 -13.60 1.06 0.44
C ALA A 146 -12.79 0.31 1.52
N VAL A 147 -11.85 1.00 2.18
CA VAL A 147 -11.03 0.43 3.25
C VAL A 147 -11.86 0.03 4.46
N LYS A 148 -12.78 0.90 4.92
CA LYS A 148 -13.70 0.56 6.02
C LYS A 148 -14.54 -0.66 5.70
N LYS A 149 -15.14 -0.69 4.51
CA LYS A 149 -16.01 -1.79 4.08
C LYS A 149 -15.29 -3.13 4.06
N VAL A 150 -14.04 -3.18 3.59
CA VAL A 150 -13.24 -4.41 3.61
C VAL A 150 -12.80 -4.77 5.03
N GLY A 151 -12.36 -3.79 5.83
CA GLY A 151 -11.84 -4.05 7.17
C GLY A 151 -12.89 -4.33 8.23
N GLU A 152 -14.16 -3.97 8.02
CA GLU A 152 -15.29 -4.34 8.89
C GLU A 152 -15.81 -5.76 8.63
N THR A 153 -15.55 -6.31 7.44
CA THR A 153 -16.01 -7.66 7.05
C THR A 153 -15.01 -8.77 7.35
N GLU A 154 -13.78 -8.43 7.75
CA GLU A 154 -12.63 -9.33 7.94
C GLU A 154 -12.10 -9.32 9.37
#